data_AF-A0A2E4EGS1-F1
#
_entry.id   AF-A0A2E4EGS1-F1
#
_cell.length_a   1.000
_cell.length_b   1.000
_cell.length_c   1.000
_cell.angle_alpha   90.00
_cell.angle_beta   90.00
_cell.angle_gamma   90.00
#
_symmetry.space_group_name_H-M   'P 1'
#
loop_
_entity.id
_entity.type
_entity.pdbx_description
1 polymer ?
#
loop_
_entity_poly.entity_id
_entity_poly.type
_entity_poly.pdbx_seq_one_letter_code
_entity_poly.pdbx_strand_id
1 'polypeptide(L)' 'MLFGFLLAFTSCHKNEASTPTPTPVCIAKQIDDCICTYEYDPVCGCDNKTYGNACAAECNSIREFTKGECK' A
#
# COMPACT_ATOMS: atom_id res chain seq x y z
N MET A 1 -47.35 -18.39 17.21
CA MET A 1 -47.31 -18.56 15.74
C MET A 1 -47.06 -17.16 15.19
N LEU A 2 -45.83 -16.71 14.97
CA LEU A 2 -44.85 -17.24 14.05
C LEU A 2 -43.44 -16.83 14.55
N PHE A 3 -42.81 -17.67 15.36
CA PHE A 3 -41.39 -17.55 15.67
C PHE A 3 -40.65 -18.09 14.44
N GLY A 4 -40.06 -17.21 13.63
CA GLY A 4 -39.49 -17.61 12.34
C GLY A 4 -38.33 -16.71 11.91
N PHE A 5 -37.23 -16.81 12.65
CA PHE A 5 -35.85 -16.59 12.17
C PHE A 5 -35.57 -15.34 11.32
N LEU A 6 -35.44 -14.20 12.02
CA LEU A 6 -34.69 -13.01 11.59
C LEU A 6 -33.16 -13.30 11.56
N LEU A 7 -32.73 -14.34 10.85
CA LEU A 7 -31.30 -14.65 10.67
C LEU A 7 -30.91 -14.55 9.20
N ALA A 8 -30.85 -13.34 8.69
CA ALA A 8 -29.89 -13.02 7.65
C ALA A 8 -28.87 -12.06 8.24
N PHE A 9 -27.97 -12.62 9.06
CA PHE A 9 -26.65 -12.05 9.27
C PHE A 9 -25.95 -12.05 7.90
N THR A 10 -26.26 -11.09 7.03
CA THR A 10 -25.36 -10.76 5.93
C THR A 10 -24.17 -10.08 6.59
N SER A 11 -23.22 -10.94 6.97
CA SER A 11 -21.92 -10.59 7.50
C SER A 11 -21.39 -9.37 6.76
N CYS A 12 -21.12 -8.28 7.48
CA CYS A 12 -20.30 -7.20 6.94
C CYS A 12 -18.90 -7.78 6.69
N HIS A 13 -18.64 -8.27 5.48
CA HIS A 13 -17.27 -8.40 5.02
C HIS A 13 -16.72 -6.98 4.89
N LYS A 14 -16.05 -6.53 5.94
CA LYS A 14 -15.01 -5.52 5.77
C LYS A 14 -14.03 -6.16 4.79
N ASN A 15 -14.05 -5.71 3.54
CA ASN A 15 -12.99 -6.05 2.61
C ASN A 15 -11.70 -5.56 3.24
N GLU A 16 -10.92 -6.50 3.78
CA GLU A 16 -9.53 -6.28 4.20
C GLU A 16 -8.72 -6.01 2.93
N ALA A 17 -8.76 -4.76 2.47
CA ALA A 17 -7.74 -4.27 1.57
C ALA A 17 -6.48 -4.02 2.40
N SER A 18 -5.46 -4.84 2.15
CA SER A 18 -4.10 -4.82 2.70
C SER A 18 -3.96 -5.11 4.19
N THR A 19 -4.01 -6.38 4.56
CA THR A 19 -3.12 -6.90 5.61
C THR A 19 -1.82 -7.33 4.95
N PRO A 20 -0.76 -6.49 4.90
CA PRO A 20 0.57 -7.06 4.74
C PRO A 20 0.80 -7.97 5.95
N THR A 21 1.14 -9.20 5.63
CA THR A 21 1.79 -10.18 6.50
C THR A 21 2.70 -9.50 7.52
N PRO A 22 2.90 -10.04 8.74
CA PRO A 22 3.80 -9.50 9.77
C PRO A 22 5.30 -9.60 9.40
N THR A 23 5.66 -9.46 8.13
CA THR A 23 7.00 -9.09 7.70
C THR A 23 7.07 -7.56 7.55
N PRO A 24 8.21 -6.93 7.88
CA PRO A 24 8.40 -5.48 7.94
C PRO A 24 8.52 -4.86 6.54
N VAL A 25 7.64 -5.28 5.62
CA VAL A 25 7.60 -4.82 4.26
C VAL A 25 6.60 -3.65 4.23
N CYS A 26 7.16 -2.47 4.40
CA CYS A 26 6.65 -1.11 4.15
C CYS A 26 5.87 -0.85 2.84
N ILE A 27 5.47 -1.90 2.11
CA ILE A 27 4.69 -1.80 0.88
C ILE A 27 3.22 -1.53 1.26
N ALA A 28 2.69 -0.41 0.80
CA ALA A 28 1.31 -0.01 0.93
C ALA A 28 0.41 -0.68 -0.15
N LYS A 29 -0.90 -0.45 -0.07
CA LYS A 29 -1.87 -0.88 -1.10
C LYS A 29 -1.47 -0.35 -2.49
N GLN A 30 -1.61 -1.20 -3.50
CA GLN A 30 -1.24 -0.90 -4.89
C GLN A 30 -1.96 0.34 -5.45
N ILE A 31 -1.21 1.18 -6.17
CA ILE A 31 -1.70 2.33 -6.94
C ILE A 31 -1.78 1.90 -8.41
N ASP A 32 -2.99 1.78 -8.96
CA ASP A 32 -3.21 1.27 -10.32
C ASP A 32 -2.99 2.33 -11.41
N ASP A 33 -3.12 3.61 -11.07
CA ASP A 33 -2.86 4.73 -11.97
C ASP A 33 -1.95 5.75 -11.29
N CYS A 34 -0.69 5.81 -11.71
CA CYS A 34 0.29 6.72 -11.13
C CYS A 34 0.93 7.60 -12.21
N ILE A 35 0.87 8.91 -12.01
CA ILE A 35 1.47 9.91 -12.91
C ILE A 35 2.51 10.67 -12.09
N CYS A 36 3.77 10.54 -12.48
CA CYS A 36 4.89 11.26 -11.87
C CYS A 36 5.66 12.05 -12.91
N THR A 37 6.31 13.11 -12.45
CA THR A 37 7.32 13.81 -13.24
C THR A 37 8.58 12.93 -13.36
N TYR A 38 9.40 13.21 -14.37
CA TYR A 38 10.73 12.60 -14.54
C TYR A 38 11.84 13.40 -13.80
N GLU A 39 11.47 14.23 -12.83
CA GLU A 39 12.43 14.94 -11.98
C GLU A 39 13.24 13.93 -11.16
N TYR A 40 14.55 14.15 -11.09
CA TYR A 40 15.45 13.30 -10.32
C TYR A 40 15.74 13.93 -8.95
N ASP A 41 15.04 13.44 -7.93
CA ASP A 41 15.24 13.75 -6.50
C ASP A 41 15.18 12.42 -5.73
N PRO A 42 16.28 11.63 -5.76
CA PRO A 42 16.24 10.22 -5.43
C PRO A 42 15.86 9.96 -3.96
N VAL A 43 15.17 8.85 -3.75
CA VAL A 43 14.82 8.34 -2.42
C VAL A 43 15.16 6.87 -2.28
N CYS A 44 15.59 6.46 -1.10
CA CYS A 44 15.87 5.06 -0.77
C CYS A 44 14.66 4.47 -0.06
N GLY A 45 13.98 3.55 -0.72
CA GLY A 45 12.90 2.79 -0.16
C GLY A 45 13.38 1.85 0.94
N CYS A 46 12.49 1.59 1.89
CA CYS A 46 12.58 0.51 2.88
C CYS A 46 12.79 -0.91 2.28
N ASP A 47 12.56 -1.09 0.98
CA ASP A 47 12.90 -2.30 0.21
C ASP A 47 14.36 -2.30 -0.30
N ASN A 48 15.16 -1.32 0.14
CA ASN A 48 16.53 -1.05 -0.29
C ASN A 48 16.66 -0.79 -1.80
N LYS A 49 15.63 -0.22 -2.43
CA LYS A 49 15.69 0.26 -3.81
C LYS A 49 15.71 1.78 -3.86
N THR A 50 16.55 2.30 -4.75
CA THR A 50 16.53 3.73 -5.10
C THR A 50 15.41 3.98 -6.11
N TYR A 51 14.56 4.95 -5.81
CA TYR A 51 13.53 5.47 -6.71
C TYR A 51 13.96 6.86 -7.19
N GLY A 52 13.66 7.19 -8.45
CA GLY A 52 14.08 8.45 -9.08
C GLY A 52 13.49 9.70 -8.40
N ASN A 53 12.31 9.56 -7.78
CA ASN A 53 11.71 10.53 -6.89
C ASN A 53 10.71 9.88 -5.93
N ALA A 54 10.24 10.63 -4.94
CA ALA A 54 9.23 10.18 -3.97
C ALA A 54 7.94 9.68 -4.65
N CYS A 55 7.47 10.35 -5.70
CA CYS A 55 6.29 9.93 -6.44
C CYS A 55 6.48 8.53 -7.05
N ALA A 56 7.64 8.26 -7.65
CA ALA A 56 7.97 6.95 -8.20
C ALA A 56 8.05 5.86 -7.13
N ALA A 57 8.53 6.17 -5.92
CA ALA A 57 8.49 5.24 -4.78
C ALA A 57 7.04 4.91 -4.40
N GLU A 58 6.20 5.94 -4.26
CA GLU A 58 4.79 5.77 -3.93
C GLU A 58 4.01 5.00 -5.00
N CYS A 59 4.30 5.20 -6.29
CA CYS A 59 3.72 4.39 -7.38
C CYS A 59 4.03 2.90 -7.23
N ASN A 60 5.24 2.59 -6.75
CA ASN A 60 5.66 1.23 -6.43
C ASN A 60 5.18 0.79 -5.05
N SER A 61 4.24 1.55 -4.48
CA SER A 61 3.64 1.33 -3.16
C SER A 61 4.63 1.39 -2.01
N ILE A 62 5.78 2.05 -2.19
CA ILE A 62 6.76 2.29 -1.14
C ILE A 62 6.41 3.61 -0.45
N ARG A 63 5.94 3.52 0.80
CA ARG A 63 5.60 4.72 1.61
C ARG A 63 6.63 5.07 2.66
N GLU A 64 7.52 4.14 2.99
CA GLU A 64 8.64 4.38 3.89
C GLU A 64 9.90 4.52 3.04
N PHE A 65 10.42 5.74 2.94
CA PHE A 65 11.64 6.02 2.22
C PHE A 65 12.42 7.18 2.87
N THR A 66 13.72 7.20 2.62
CA THR A 66 14.63 8.26 3.07
C THR A 66 15.19 9.03 1.89
N LYS A 67 15.57 10.29 2.11
CA LYS A 67 16.12 11.13 1.04
C LYS A 67 17.51 10.64 0.61
N GLY A 68 17.75 10.61 -0.70
CA GLY A 68 18.98 10.16 -1.32
C GLY A 68 18.90 8.71 -1.81
N GLU A 69 19.92 8.28 -2.54
CA GLU A 69 20.04 6.88 -2.98
C GLU A 69 20.34 5.93 -1.81
N CYS A 70 20.03 4.64 -1.98
CA CYS A 70 20.46 3.62 -1.03
C CYS A 70 21.99 3.46 -1.02
N LYS A 71 22.54 3.00 0.11
CA LYS A 71 23.98 2.81 0.34
C LYS A 71 24.37 1.35 0.41
#